data_AF-A0A2H0DX61-F1
#
_entry.id   AF-A0A2H0DX61-F1
#
_cell.length_a   1.000
_cell.length_b   1.000
_cell.length_c   1.000
_cell.angle_alpha   90.00
_cell.angle_beta   90.00
_cell.angle_gamma   90.00
#
_symmetry.space_group_name_H-M   'P 1'
#
loop_
_entity.id
_entity.type
_entity.pdbx_description
1 polymer ?
#
loop_
_entity_poly.entity_id
_entity_poly.type
_entity_poly.pdbx_seq_one_letter_code
_entity_poly.pdbx_strand_id
1 'polypeptide(L)'
;MNTFINLKKTMLFPLTIIILLSPVAPLFGQTVLSGEETDATSETERPKDIRRASPFNVKTRERADVQNLQTKTEERRNAVEKEREERRAELEKRTEERRAKLTEKAGERIRNYAKRIFARFEAAIQRLEKLSERIDSRIANLEERELNLESAKAKLQEAKESIESAGESLREAKSLIENVISADNPKESFEKVRGILAETKEKIKKAHRNLVEAITEIKASFSKETGDNEDGSENEAEEGEPN
;
A
#
# COMPACT_ATOMS: atom_id res chain seq x y z
N MET A 1 34.37 -11.66 19.73
CA MET A 1 33.95 -10.43 20.45
C MET A 1 34.11 -9.27 19.49
N ASN A 2 33.02 -8.54 19.26
CA ASN A 2 32.88 -7.52 18.22
C ASN A 2 33.83 -6.33 18.41
N THR A 3 34.51 -5.94 17.33
CA THR A 3 34.97 -4.58 17.10
C THR A 3 34.54 -4.17 15.70
N PHE A 4 33.64 -3.20 15.61
CA PHE A 4 33.38 -2.49 14.36
C PHE A 4 33.53 -0.99 14.59
N ILE A 5 34.51 -0.45 13.88
CA ILE A 5 34.83 0.96 13.73
C ILE A 5 34.00 1.51 12.55
N ASN A 6 33.32 2.62 12.83
CA ASN A 6 32.87 3.71 11.95
C ASN A 6 33.36 3.74 10.48
N LEU A 7 32.53 4.22 9.52
CA LEU A 7 32.35 5.66 9.21
C LEU A 7 31.55 5.95 7.90
N LYS A 8 30.39 6.64 8.07
CA LYS A 8 29.76 7.74 7.27
C LYS A 8 29.23 7.63 5.81
N LYS A 9 28.04 8.28 5.66
CA LYS A 9 27.42 9.00 4.50
C LYS A 9 26.74 8.12 3.43
N THR A 10 25.54 8.36 2.88
CA THR A 10 24.56 9.48 2.81
C THR A 10 23.26 8.93 2.19
N MET A 11 22.09 9.49 2.53
CA MET A 11 20.81 9.65 1.78
C MET A 11 19.65 9.66 2.79
N LEU A 12 19.29 10.79 3.43
CA LEU A 12 18.55 11.97 2.91
C LEU A 12 17.09 11.64 2.54
N PHE A 13 16.14 11.86 3.47
CA PHE A 13 14.78 12.40 3.24
C PHE A 13 14.05 12.60 4.59
N PRO A 14 14.11 13.80 5.21
CA PRO A 14 13.17 14.17 6.26
C PRO A 14 11.92 14.81 5.62
N LEU A 15 10.76 14.16 5.72
CA LEU A 15 9.50 14.78 5.32
C LEU A 15 8.95 15.57 6.51
N THR A 16 9.33 16.85 6.53
CA THR A 16 8.80 17.91 7.37
C THR A 16 7.31 18.07 7.11
N ILE A 17 6.49 17.91 8.15
CA ILE A 17 5.16 18.53 8.21
C ILE A 17 5.18 19.44 9.44
N ILE A 18 5.71 20.64 9.24
CA ILE A 18 5.49 21.79 10.11
C ILE A 18 4.09 22.30 9.78
N ILE A 19 3.09 21.95 10.59
CA ILE A 19 1.82 22.69 10.58
C ILE A 19 2.03 23.91 11.45
N LEU A 20 2.25 25.04 10.78
CA LEU A 20 2.28 26.39 11.31
C LEU A 20 1.05 26.64 12.19
N LEU A 21 1.26 26.65 13.50
CA LEU A 21 0.38 27.28 14.47
C LEU A 21 0.77 28.77 14.53
N SER A 22 0.14 29.63 13.73
CA SER A 22 0.26 31.08 13.91
C SER A 22 -1.05 31.64 14.50
N PRO A 23 -1.00 32.40 15.60
CA PRO A 23 -2.14 33.18 16.05
C PRO A 23 -2.30 34.41 15.13
N VAL A 24 -3.47 34.56 14.51
CA VAL A 24 -3.87 35.81 13.86
C VAL A 24 -4.16 36.82 14.97
N ALA A 25 -3.24 37.75 15.21
CA ALA A 25 -3.50 38.91 16.05
C ALA A 25 -4.32 39.95 15.25
N PRO A 26 -5.30 40.63 15.87
CA PRO A 26 -6.03 41.71 15.21
C PRO A 26 -5.11 42.94 15.07
N LEU A 27 -4.89 43.37 13.82
CA LEU A 27 -4.24 44.64 13.49
C LEU A 27 -5.07 45.80 14.03
N PHE A 28 -4.51 46.50 15.01
CA PHE A 28 -4.81 47.90 15.29
C PHE A 28 -4.39 48.73 14.06
N GLY A 29 -5.35 49.18 13.27
CA GLY A 29 -5.14 50.16 12.22
C GLY A 29 -5.39 51.56 12.74
N GLN A 30 -4.31 52.27 13.09
CA GLN A 30 -4.29 53.73 13.07
C GLN A 30 -4.58 54.22 11.65
N THR A 31 -5.51 55.15 11.50
CA THR A 31 -5.56 56.08 10.37
C THR A 31 -5.45 57.49 10.92
N VAL A 32 -4.30 58.10 10.68
CA VAL A 32 -4.05 59.53 10.77
C VAL A 32 -3.56 59.96 9.39
N LEU A 33 -4.23 60.92 8.75
CA LEU A 33 -3.70 62.24 8.39
C LEU A 33 -4.38 62.82 7.12
N SER A 34 -4.84 64.06 7.27
CA SER A 34 -5.00 65.14 6.26
C SER A 34 -5.96 64.91 5.08
N GLY A 35 -6.88 65.81 4.75
CA GLY A 35 -7.16 67.15 5.20
C GLY A 35 -8.10 67.79 4.17
N GLU A 36 -9.03 68.63 4.61
CA GLU A 36 -9.60 69.68 3.75
C GLU A 36 -10.15 70.78 4.65
N GLU A 37 -9.53 71.96 4.54
CA GLU A 37 -10.01 73.22 5.08
C GLU A 37 -11.27 73.64 4.32
N THR A 38 -12.35 73.98 5.05
CA THR A 38 -13.21 75.09 4.63
C THR A 38 -13.64 75.88 5.86
N ASP A 39 -13.16 77.11 5.86
CA ASP A 39 -13.50 78.25 6.69
C ASP A 39 -14.98 78.65 6.52
N ALA A 40 -15.68 78.89 7.63
CA ALA A 40 -16.83 79.79 7.69
C ALA A 40 -17.17 80.12 9.16
N THR A 41 -17.00 81.40 9.46
CA THR A 41 -17.24 82.11 10.73
C THR A 41 -18.73 82.20 11.08
N SER A 42 -19.11 82.05 12.35
CA SER A 42 -19.96 83.03 13.08
C SER A 42 -20.33 82.58 14.51
N GLU A 43 -19.90 83.38 15.48
CA GLU A 43 -20.62 83.87 16.67
C GLU A 43 -21.60 82.97 17.50
N THR A 44 -21.29 82.92 18.80
CA THR A 44 -22.19 83.13 19.96
C THR A 44 -23.35 82.12 20.11
N GLU A 45 -23.40 81.25 21.13
CA GLU A 45 -23.83 81.57 22.48
C GLU A 45 -23.56 80.37 23.43
N ARG A 46 -23.24 80.67 24.69
CA ARG A 46 -23.24 79.67 25.78
C ARG A 46 -24.66 79.53 26.33
N PRO A 47 -25.25 78.33 26.41
CA PRO A 47 -26.20 78.04 27.46
C PRO A 47 -25.46 77.38 28.63
N LYS A 48 -25.31 78.15 29.71
CA LYS A 48 -25.20 77.60 31.06
C LYS A 48 -26.50 76.83 31.32
N ASP A 49 -26.40 75.51 31.47
CA ASP A 49 -27.19 74.72 32.41
C ASP A 49 -26.81 73.24 32.30
N ILE A 50 -25.65 72.89 32.86
CA ILE A 50 -25.40 71.51 33.26
C ILE A 50 -26.22 71.29 34.53
N ARG A 51 -27.49 70.87 34.36
CA ARG A 51 -28.24 70.23 35.43
C ARG A 51 -27.43 69.02 35.88
N ARG A 52 -26.69 69.16 36.99
CA ARG A 52 -25.97 68.07 37.65
C ARG A 52 -26.97 66.96 37.94
N ALA A 53 -26.94 65.90 37.14
CA ALA A 53 -27.55 64.64 37.54
C ALA A 53 -26.90 64.24 38.87
N SER A 54 -27.74 63.93 39.87
CA SER A 54 -27.29 63.49 41.20
C SER A 54 -26.25 62.36 41.07
N PRO A 55 -25.13 62.40 41.82
CA PRO A 55 -24.07 61.38 41.78
C PRO A 55 -24.58 59.97 42.16
N PHE A 56 -25.78 59.87 42.73
CA PHE A 56 -26.44 58.62 43.03
C PHE A 56 -26.90 57.85 41.77
N ASN A 57 -27.22 58.54 40.67
CA ASN A 57 -27.84 57.90 39.49
C ASN A 57 -26.84 57.48 38.40
N VAL A 58 -25.59 57.95 38.47
CA VAL A 58 -24.50 57.58 37.54
C VAL A 58 -23.92 56.22 37.93
N LYS A 59 -23.71 55.98 39.23
CA LYS A 59 -23.18 54.72 39.76
C LYS A 59 -24.11 53.53 39.55
N THR A 60 -25.43 53.76 39.49
CA THR A 60 -26.43 52.73 39.17
C THR A 60 -26.43 52.37 37.69
N ARG A 61 -26.21 53.34 36.80
CA ARG A 61 -26.09 53.11 35.35
C ARG A 61 -24.81 52.37 34.99
N GLU A 62 -23.66 52.77 35.54
CA GLU A 62 -22.38 52.06 35.34
C GLU A 62 -22.44 50.60 35.79
N ARG A 63 -23.13 50.30 36.91
CA ARG A 63 -23.33 48.92 37.38
C ARG A 63 -24.24 48.11 36.46
N ALA A 64 -25.29 48.72 35.93
CA ALA A 64 -26.18 48.07 34.96
C ALA A 64 -25.48 47.80 33.63
N ASP A 65 -24.65 48.75 33.16
CA ASP A 65 -23.86 48.61 31.93
C ASP A 65 -22.79 47.52 32.09
N VAL A 66 -22.11 47.46 33.24
CA VAL A 66 -21.14 46.40 33.56
C VAL A 66 -21.82 45.02 33.66
N GLN A 67 -23.00 44.91 34.28
CA GLN A 67 -23.77 43.66 34.32
C GLN A 67 -24.24 43.21 32.94
N ASN A 68 -24.69 44.15 32.09
CA ASN A 68 -25.07 43.87 30.70
C ASN A 68 -23.87 43.46 29.83
N LEU A 69 -22.70 44.05 30.06
CA LEU A 69 -21.46 43.65 29.40
C LEU A 69 -20.99 42.26 29.85
N GLN A 70 -21.10 41.95 31.14
CA GLN A 70 -20.75 40.63 31.68
C GLN A 70 -21.65 39.53 31.12
N THR A 71 -22.97 39.72 31.16
CA THR A 71 -23.96 38.78 30.60
C THR A 71 -23.77 38.56 29.11
N LYS A 72 -23.60 39.63 28.32
CA LYS A 72 -23.32 39.52 26.87
C LYS A 72 -21.99 38.81 26.58
N THR A 73 -20.99 38.97 27.45
CA THR A 73 -19.70 38.28 27.33
C THR A 73 -19.83 36.80 27.65
N GLU A 74 -20.61 36.44 28.68
CA GLU A 74 -20.93 35.05 29.04
C GLU A 74 -21.75 34.35 27.98
N GLU A 75 -22.78 35.01 27.44
CA GLU A 75 -23.57 34.50 26.31
C GLU A 75 -22.72 34.23 25.08
N ARG A 76 -21.81 35.16 24.74
CA ARG A 76 -20.89 34.99 23.61
C ARG A 76 -19.88 33.87 23.87
N ARG A 77 -19.38 33.71 25.10
CA ARG A 77 -18.51 32.58 25.48
C ARG A 77 -19.25 31.25 25.37
N ASN A 78 -20.44 31.15 25.93
CA ASN A 78 -21.27 29.95 25.87
C ASN A 78 -21.65 29.60 24.42
N ALA A 79 -21.94 30.59 23.58
CA ALA A 79 -22.22 30.37 22.15
C ALA A 79 -20.99 29.85 21.40
N VAL A 80 -19.81 30.42 21.66
CA VAL A 80 -18.54 29.97 21.04
C VAL A 80 -18.14 28.57 21.54
N GLU A 81 -18.38 28.24 22.82
CA GLU A 81 -18.13 26.91 23.36
C GLU A 81 -19.05 25.87 22.72
N LYS A 82 -20.36 26.14 22.62
CA LYS A 82 -21.31 25.27 21.91
C LYS A 82 -20.93 25.07 20.45
N GLU A 83 -20.59 26.14 19.72
CA GLU A 83 -20.16 26.03 18.32
C GLU A 83 -18.88 25.20 18.19
N ARG A 84 -17.94 25.31 19.15
CA ARG A 84 -16.72 24.50 19.17
C ARG A 84 -17.02 23.04 19.45
N GLU A 85 -17.91 22.73 20.37
CA GLU A 85 -18.34 21.37 20.67
C GLU A 85 -19.07 20.73 19.47
N GLU A 86 -19.99 21.44 18.86
CA GLU A 86 -20.70 21.01 17.64
C GLU A 86 -19.73 20.75 16.49
N ARG A 87 -18.78 21.66 16.26
CA ARG A 87 -17.76 21.51 15.23
C ARG A 87 -16.83 20.34 15.51
N ARG A 88 -16.45 20.10 16.78
CA ARG A 88 -15.64 18.94 17.17
C ARG A 88 -16.40 17.64 16.91
N ALA A 89 -17.66 17.56 17.34
CA ALA A 89 -18.51 16.40 17.13
C ALA A 89 -18.73 16.12 15.63
N GLU A 90 -18.92 17.17 14.81
CA GLU A 90 -19.04 17.01 13.36
C GLU A 90 -17.74 16.51 12.72
N LEU A 91 -16.59 17.04 13.14
CA LEU A 91 -15.28 16.60 12.67
C LEU A 91 -15.01 15.14 13.06
N GLU A 92 -15.31 14.74 14.28
CA GLU A 92 -15.19 13.36 14.75
C GLU A 92 -16.04 12.42 13.89
N LYS A 93 -17.33 12.72 13.71
CA LYS A 93 -18.23 11.95 12.83
C LYS A 93 -17.70 11.85 11.40
N ARG A 94 -17.27 12.97 10.79
CA ARG A 94 -16.68 12.97 9.45
C ARG A 94 -15.41 12.13 9.38
N THR A 95 -14.58 12.15 10.41
CA THR A 95 -13.36 11.34 10.45
C THR A 95 -13.67 9.85 10.58
N GLU A 96 -14.64 9.47 11.40
CA GLU A 96 -15.09 8.09 11.57
C GLU A 96 -15.72 7.56 10.29
N GLU A 97 -16.65 8.30 9.68
CA GLU A 97 -17.25 7.93 8.39
C GLU A 97 -16.21 7.80 7.28
N ARG A 98 -15.24 8.72 7.23
CA ARG A 98 -14.16 8.67 6.24
C ARG A 98 -13.25 7.47 6.49
N ARG A 99 -12.92 7.15 7.75
CA ARG A 99 -12.15 5.96 8.11
C ARG A 99 -12.89 4.68 7.71
N ALA A 100 -14.18 4.57 8.04
CA ALA A 100 -15.01 3.42 7.67
C ALA A 100 -15.09 3.22 6.14
N LYS A 101 -15.33 4.29 5.37
CA LYS A 101 -15.34 4.22 3.90
C LYS A 101 -13.98 3.82 3.31
N LEU A 102 -12.87 4.22 3.95
CA LEU A 102 -11.53 3.85 3.51
C LEU A 102 -11.21 2.39 3.82
N THR A 103 -11.59 1.89 4.99
CA THR A 103 -11.38 0.48 5.37
C THR A 103 -12.19 -0.47 4.50
N GLU A 104 -13.46 -0.13 4.22
CA GLU A 104 -14.32 -0.90 3.31
C GLU A 104 -13.71 -0.99 1.90
N LYS A 105 -13.36 0.15 1.30
CA LYS A 105 -12.72 0.21 -0.03
C LYS A 105 -11.38 -0.53 -0.06
N ALA A 106 -10.60 -0.48 1.01
CA ALA A 106 -9.36 -1.25 1.11
C ALA A 106 -9.65 -2.75 1.13
N GLY A 107 -10.62 -3.20 1.92
CA GLY A 107 -11.05 -4.60 1.99
C GLY A 107 -11.57 -5.13 0.65
N GLU A 108 -12.35 -4.33 -0.08
CA GLU A 108 -12.79 -4.69 -1.45
C GLU A 108 -11.62 -4.84 -2.43
N ARG A 109 -10.68 -3.89 -2.43
CA ARG A 109 -9.48 -3.96 -3.30
C ARG A 109 -8.67 -5.21 -3.02
N ILE A 110 -8.48 -5.53 -1.73
CA ILE A 110 -7.76 -6.73 -1.29
C ILE A 110 -8.48 -7.99 -1.75
N ARG A 111 -9.80 -8.11 -1.52
CA ARG A 111 -10.61 -9.26 -1.98
C ARG A 111 -10.52 -9.45 -3.49
N ASN A 112 -10.66 -8.37 -4.26
CA ASN A 112 -10.58 -8.41 -5.71
C ASN A 112 -9.19 -8.82 -6.20
N TYR A 113 -8.13 -8.31 -5.57
CA TYR A 113 -6.75 -8.70 -5.86
C TYR A 113 -6.53 -10.19 -5.53
N ALA A 114 -6.93 -10.64 -4.34
CA ALA A 114 -6.83 -12.02 -3.88
C ALA A 114 -7.56 -12.99 -4.82
N LYS A 115 -8.80 -12.68 -5.19
CA LYS A 115 -9.58 -13.49 -6.14
C LYS A 115 -8.87 -13.66 -7.48
N ARG A 116 -8.29 -12.59 -8.02
CA ARG A 116 -7.55 -12.64 -9.30
C ARG A 116 -6.27 -13.45 -9.19
N ILE A 117 -5.49 -13.29 -8.12
CA ILE A 117 -4.23 -14.01 -7.98
C ILE A 117 -4.46 -15.51 -7.72
N PHE A 118 -5.46 -15.86 -6.89
CA PHE A 118 -5.81 -17.24 -6.64
C PHE A 118 -6.27 -17.95 -7.91
N ALA A 119 -7.17 -17.35 -8.68
CA ALA A 119 -7.61 -17.93 -9.95
C ALA A 119 -6.45 -18.15 -10.94
N ARG A 120 -5.47 -17.23 -10.97
CA ARG A 120 -4.27 -17.37 -11.83
C ARG A 120 -3.37 -18.51 -11.38
N PHE A 121 -3.16 -18.68 -10.08
CA PHE A 121 -2.33 -19.74 -9.52
C PHE A 121 -3.01 -21.11 -9.64
N GLU A 122 -4.32 -21.22 -9.38
CA GLU A 122 -5.09 -22.44 -9.65
C GLU A 122 -4.98 -22.86 -11.10
N ALA A 123 -5.21 -21.94 -12.03
CA ALA A 123 -5.10 -22.22 -13.45
C ALA A 123 -3.67 -22.62 -13.85
N ALA A 124 -2.64 -22.09 -13.17
CA ALA A 124 -1.26 -22.49 -13.40
C ALA A 124 -0.98 -23.91 -12.89
N ILE A 125 -1.41 -24.23 -11.68
CA ILE A 125 -1.30 -25.57 -11.08
C ILE A 125 -2.00 -26.60 -11.96
N GLN A 126 -3.25 -26.35 -12.37
CA GLN A 126 -4.00 -27.24 -13.27
C GLN A 126 -3.32 -27.47 -14.61
N ARG A 127 -2.66 -26.44 -15.18
CA ARG A 127 -1.89 -26.61 -16.42
C ARG A 127 -0.66 -27.47 -16.22
N LEU A 128 0.02 -27.33 -15.07
CA LEU A 128 1.19 -28.13 -14.72
C LEU A 128 0.81 -29.58 -14.44
N GLU A 129 -0.31 -29.85 -13.76
CA GLU A 129 -0.87 -31.19 -13.54
C GLU A 129 -1.13 -31.90 -14.87
N LYS A 130 -1.87 -31.25 -15.78
CA LYS A 130 -2.11 -31.79 -17.13
C LYS A 130 -0.83 -32.05 -17.91
N LEU A 131 0.18 -31.17 -17.77
CA LEU A 131 1.46 -31.39 -18.43
C LEU A 131 2.20 -32.59 -17.80
N SER A 132 2.15 -32.74 -16.47
CA SER A 132 2.73 -33.88 -15.77
C SER A 132 2.10 -35.20 -16.20
N GLU A 133 0.77 -35.27 -16.34
CA GLU A 133 0.04 -36.45 -16.83
C GLU A 133 0.46 -36.83 -18.26
N ARG A 134 0.62 -35.83 -19.13
CA ARG A 134 1.08 -36.04 -20.51
C ARG A 134 2.51 -36.57 -20.56
N ILE A 135 3.40 -36.06 -19.71
CA ILE A 135 4.78 -36.54 -19.62
C ILE A 135 4.78 -37.97 -19.06
N ASP A 136 3.98 -38.26 -18.04
CA ASP A 136 3.83 -39.60 -17.46
C ASP A 136 3.40 -40.63 -18.53
N SER A 137 2.35 -40.30 -19.29
CA SER A 137 1.89 -41.13 -20.41
C SER A 137 2.96 -41.28 -21.48
N ARG A 138 3.74 -40.24 -21.76
CA ARG A 138 4.84 -40.30 -22.73
C ARG A 138 5.96 -41.21 -22.24
N ILE A 139 6.33 -41.15 -20.96
CA ILE A 139 7.33 -42.03 -20.35
C ILE A 139 6.86 -43.47 -20.47
N ALA A 140 5.64 -43.79 -20.03
CA ALA A 140 5.10 -45.15 -20.10
C ALA A 140 5.17 -45.74 -21.52
N ASN A 141 4.74 -44.98 -22.54
CA ASN A 141 4.78 -45.41 -23.94
C ASN A 141 6.20 -45.61 -24.50
N LEU A 142 7.22 -45.01 -23.89
CA LEU A 142 8.61 -45.13 -24.34
C LEU A 142 9.34 -46.24 -23.60
N GLU A 143 8.97 -46.54 -22.36
CA GLU A 143 9.48 -47.70 -21.64
C GLU A 143 9.03 -49.02 -22.28
N GLU A 144 7.85 -49.05 -22.90
CA GLU A 144 7.41 -50.16 -23.76
C GLU A 144 8.35 -50.41 -24.96
N ARG A 145 9.21 -49.43 -25.29
CA ARG A 145 10.23 -49.52 -26.35
C ARG A 145 11.64 -49.74 -25.79
N GLU A 146 11.74 -50.12 -24.51
CA GLU A 146 13.00 -50.42 -23.82
C GLU A 146 13.94 -49.21 -23.62
N LEU A 147 13.44 -47.98 -23.80
CA LEU A 147 14.18 -46.75 -23.50
C LEU A 147 14.37 -46.57 -21.99
N ASN A 148 15.61 -46.31 -21.56
CA ASN A 148 15.89 -45.92 -20.18
C ASN A 148 15.47 -44.45 -19.93
N LEU A 149 14.50 -44.25 -19.05
CA LEU A 149 13.91 -42.95 -18.70
C LEU A 149 13.97 -42.63 -17.20
N GLU A 150 14.87 -43.26 -16.44
CA GLU A 150 15.00 -43.04 -14.99
C GLU A 150 15.23 -41.56 -14.63
N SER A 151 16.11 -40.86 -15.35
CA SER A 151 16.35 -39.42 -15.13
C SER A 151 15.09 -38.59 -15.38
N ALA A 152 14.32 -38.91 -16.43
CA ALA A 152 13.08 -38.21 -16.74
C ALA A 152 12.00 -38.45 -15.67
N LYS A 153 11.91 -39.69 -15.15
CA LYS A 153 11.01 -40.04 -14.04
C LYS A 153 11.35 -39.27 -12.77
N ALA A 154 12.63 -39.19 -12.41
CA ALA A 154 13.07 -38.42 -11.25
C ALA A 154 12.65 -36.94 -11.36
N LYS A 155 12.86 -36.32 -12.52
CA LYS A 155 12.44 -34.93 -12.77
C LYS A 155 10.93 -34.74 -12.77
N LEU A 156 10.18 -35.70 -13.32
CA LEU A 156 8.72 -35.69 -13.24
C LEU A 156 8.23 -35.78 -11.79
N GLN A 157 8.86 -36.60 -10.97
CA GLN A 157 8.53 -36.74 -9.56
C GLN A 157 8.79 -35.42 -8.79
N GLU A 158 9.98 -34.81 -8.97
CA GLU A 158 10.28 -33.50 -8.36
C GLU A 158 9.30 -32.41 -8.82
N ALA A 159 8.79 -32.50 -10.05
CA ALA A 159 7.77 -31.60 -10.55
C ALA A 159 6.43 -31.82 -9.83
N LYS A 160 5.97 -33.07 -9.71
CA LYS A 160 4.73 -33.44 -9.01
C LYS A 160 4.73 -32.95 -7.55
N GLU A 161 5.83 -33.13 -6.84
CA GLU A 161 6.01 -32.63 -5.46
C GLU A 161 5.93 -31.10 -5.38
N SER A 162 6.53 -30.40 -6.35
CA SER A 162 6.49 -28.94 -6.42
C SER A 162 5.09 -28.41 -6.74
N ILE A 163 4.30 -29.13 -7.56
CA ILE A 163 2.90 -28.83 -7.87
C ILE A 163 2.04 -28.98 -6.60
N GLU A 164 2.18 -30.09 -5.89
CA GLU A 164 1.45 -30.36 -4.65
C GLU A 164 1.75 -29.29 -3.59
N SER A 165 3.03 -29.03 -3.34
CA SER A 165 3.50 -27.99 -2.42
C SER A 165 2.97 -26.60 -2.78
N ALA A 166 2.81 -26.28 -4.08
CA ALA A 166 2.21 -25.02 -4.52
C ALA A 166 0.71 -24.98 -4.22
N GLY A 167 0.00 -26.10 -4.40
CA GLY A 167 -1.41 -26.25 -4.04
C GLY A 167 -1.67 -26.07 -2.55
N GLU A 168 -0.80 -26.61 -1.69
CA GLU A 168 -0.87 -26.43 -0.24
C GLU A 168 -0.71 -24.96 0.17
N SER A 169 0.36 -24.29 -0.28
CA SER A 169 0.56 -22.86 0.02
C SER A 169 -0.57 -21.98 -0.51
N LEU A 170 -1.16 -22.34 -1.65
CA LEU A 170 -2.31 -21.62 -2.17
C LEU A 170 -3.56 -21.78 -1.29
N ARG A 171 -3.80 -22.98 -0.75
CA ARG A 171 -4.90 -23.24 0.21
C ARG A 171 -4.68 -22.50 1.52
N GLU A 172 -3.45 -22.47 2.01
CA GLU A 172 -3.08 -21.71 3.20
C GLU A 172 -3.32 -20.20 3.01
N ALA A 173 -2.85 -19.63 1.90
CA ALA A 173 -3.07 -18.22 1.58
C ALA A 173 -4.56 -17.85 1.50
N LYS A 174 -5.39 -18.75 0.97
CA LYS A 174 -6.85 -18.57 0.93
C LYS A 174 -7.48 -18.56 2.32
N SER A 175 -7.08 -19.49 3.19
CA SER A 175 -7.57 -19.53 4.58
C SER A 175 -7.24 -18.25 5.34
N LEU A 176 -6.03 -17.72 5.14
CA LEU A 176 -5.58 -16.52 5.84
C LEU A 176 -6.27 -15.25 5.35
N ILE A 177 -6.61 -15.13 4.05
CA ILE A 177 -7.18 -13.89 3.52
C ILE A 177 -8.57 -13.58 4.10
N GLU A 178 -9.36 -14.61 4.43
CA GLU A 178 -10.67 -14.45 5.06
C GLU A 178 -10.53 -13.89 6.48
N ASN A 179 -9.46 -14.28 7.19
CA ASN A 179 -9.15 -13.79 8.53
C ASN A 179 -8.53 -12.38 8.52
N VAL A 180 -7.84 -11.98 7.45
CA VAL A 180 -7.17 -10.66 7.32
C VAL A 180 -8.15 -9.50 7.27
N ILE A 181 -9.32 -9.69 6.66
CA ILE A 181 -10.30 -8.62 6.44
C ILE A 181 -10.93 -8.15 7.76
N SER A 182 -10.97 -9.02 8.76
CA SER A 182 -11.57 -8.77 10.08
C SER A 182 -10.52 -8.54 11.18
N ALA A 183 -9.23 -8.48 10.85
CA ALA A 183 -8.15 -8.38 11.83
C ALA A 183 -7.94 -6.96 12.35
N ASP A 184 -7.55 -6.82 13.62
CA ASP A 184 -7.21 -5.54 14.25
C ASP A 184 -6.01 -4.83 13.59
N ASN A 185 -5.11 -5.60 12.95
CA ASN A 185 -3.97 -5.09 12.18
C ASN A 185 -3.97 -5.66 10.75
N PRO A 186 -4.80 -5.13 9.83
CA PRO A 186 -4.95 -5.65 8.47
C PRO A 186 -3.65 -5.62 7.66
N LYS A 187 -2.75 -4.68 7.96
CA LYS A 187 -1.49 -4.51 7.23
C LYS A 187 -0.54 -5.67 7.47
N GLU A 188 -0.32 -6.05 8.73
CA GLU A 188 0.58 -7.15 9.07
C GLU A 188 0.06 -8.49 8.53
N SER A 189 -1.24 -8.73 8.69
CA SER A 189 -1.89 -9.94 8.18
C SER A 189 -1.79 -10.03 6.65
N PHE A 190 -1.90 -8.91 5.93
CA PHE A 190 -1.74 -8.89 4.48
C PHE A 190 -0.30 -9.17 4.01
N GLU A 191 0.71 -8.71 4.74
CA GLU A 191 2.11 -9.04 4.43
C GLU A 191 2.40 -10.55 4.54
N LYS A 192 1.78 -11.24 5.51
CA LYS A 192 1.86 -12.71 5.63
C LYS A 192 1.30 -13.41 4.39
N VAL A 193 0.09 -13.02 3.97
CA VAL A 193 -0.52 -13.57 2.74
C VAL A 193 0.36 -13.30 1.52
N ARG A 194 0.95 -12.10 1.42
CA ARG A 194 1.85 -11.75 0.33
C ARG A 194 3.09 -12.63 0.30
N GLY A 195 3.68 -12.94 1.45
CA GLY A 195 4.80 -13.88 1.58
C GLY A 195 4.45 -15.25 1.04
N ILE A 196 3.33 -15.83 1.48
CA ILE A 196 2.87 -17.14 1.03
C ILE A 196 2.58 -17.17 -0.47
N LEU A 197 1.99 -16.09 -1.02
CA LEU A 197 1.77 -15.96 -2.47
C LEU A 197 3.10 -15.88 -3.25
N ALA A 198 4.13 -15.25 -2.70
CA ALA A 198 5.46 -15.21 -3.31
C ALA A 198 6.11 -16.60 -3.32
N GLU A 199 6.00 -17.35 -2.23
CA GLU A 199 6.49 -18.72 -2.14
C GLU A 199 5.73 -19.65 -3.10
N THR A 200 4.40 -19.53 -3.17
CA THR A 200 3.55 -20.26 -4.12
C THR A 200 4.02 -20.04 -5.55
N LYS A 201 4.34 -18.79 -5.92
CA LYS A 201 4.87 -18.45 -7.24
C LYS A 201 6.21 -19.15 -7.51
N GLU A 202 7.12 -19.20 -6.54
CA GLU A 202 8.41 -19.88 -6.74
C GLU A 202 8.25 -21.40 -6.85
N LYS A 203 7.33 -22.01 -6.09
CA LYS A 203 6.97 -23.43 -6.23
C LYS A 203 6.40 -23.75 -7.62
N ILE A 204 5.49 -22.91 -8.14
CA ILE A 204 4.97 -23.04 -9.52
C ILE A 204 6.09 -22.96 -10.56
N LYS A 205 7.04 -22.02 -10.39
CA LYS A 205 8.20 -21.92 -11.29
C LYS A 205 9.11 -23.13 -11.20
N LYS A 206 9.33 -23.67 -10.01
CA LYS A 206 10.14 -24.87 -9.79
C LYS A 206 9.51 -26.08 -10.47
N ALA A 207 8.20 -26.29 -10.26
CA ALA A 207 7.43 -27.31 -10.96
C ALA A 207 7.59 -27.20 -12.49
N HIS A 208 7.42 -26.00 -13.05
CA HIS A 208 7.62 -25.79 -14.49
C HIS A 208 9.03 -26.15 -14.96
N ARG A 209 10.09 -25.72 -14.24
CA ARG A 209 11.47 -26.06 -14.60
C ARG A 209 11.70 -27.57 -14.60
N ASN A 210 11.22 -28.27 -13.57
CA ASN A 210 11.36 -29.72 -13.46
C ASN A 210 10.62 -30.46 -14.58
N LEU A 211 9.44 -29.99 -15.03
CA LEU A 211 8.78 -30.55 -16.21
C LEU A 211 9.57 -30.33 -17.50
N VAL A 212 10.19 -29.16 -17.66
CA VAL A 212 11.07 -28.88 -18.82
C VAL A 212 12.32 -29.77 -18.78
N GLU A 213 12.92 -29.96 -17.61
CA GLU A 213 14.04 -30.88 -17.42
C GLU A 213 13.62 -32.32 -17.73
N ALA A 214 12.46 -32.79 -17.27
CA ALA A 214 11.95 -34.11 -17.60
C ALA A 214 11.80 -34.32 -19.13
N ILE A 215 11.28 -33.32 -19.85
CA ILE A 215 11.20 -33.35 -21.33
C ILE A 215 12.60 -33.39 -21.96
N THR A 216 13.56 -32.69 -21.38
CA THR A 216 14.95 -32.64 -21.88
C THR A 216 15.63 -34.00 -21.71
N GLU A 217 15.44 -34.65 -20.56
CA GLU A 217 15.92 -36.02 -20.30
C GLU A 217 15.27 -37.03 -21.27
N ILE A 218 13.96 -36.94 -21.51
CA ILE A 218 13.28 -37.76 -22.52
C ILE A 218 13.93 -37.58 -23.90
N LYS A 219 14.25 -36.34 -24.28
CA LYS A 219 14.90 -36.04 -25.57
C LYS A 219 16.32 -36.61 -25.64
N ALA A 220 17.09 -36.50 -24.56
CA ALA A 220 18.45 -37.02 -24.49
C ALA A 220 18.50 -38.54 -24.63
N SER A 221 17.52 -39.26 -24.06
CA SER A 221 17.43 -40.71 -24.21
C SER A 221 17.27 -41.15 -25.67
N PHE A 222 16.56 -40.39 -26.51
CA PHE A 222 16.48 -40.69 -27.96
C PHE A 222 17.81 -40.51 -28.67
N SER A 223 18.54 -39.42 -28.40
CA SER A 223 19.84 -39.15 -29.03
C SER A 223 20.86 -40.24 -28.71
N LYS A 224 20.81 -40.79 -27.49
CA LYS A 224 21.67 -41.90 -27.07
C LYS A 224 21.35 -43.21 -27.78
N GLU A 225 20.09 -43.43 -28.13
CA GLU A 225 19.62 -44.66 -28.79
C GLU A 225 19.89 -44.65 -30.31
N THR A 226 19.78 -43.49 -30.97
CA THR A 226 19.96 -43.39 -32.42
C THR A 226 21.42 -43.43 -32.90
N GLY A 227 22.39 -43.35 -31.99
CA GLY A 227 23.81 -43.35 -32.30
C GLY A 227 24.22 -42.14 -33.15
N ASP A 228 25.01 -41.24 -32.57
CA ASP A 228 25.97 -40.49 -33.38
C ASP A 228 26.91 -41.52 -34.04
N ASN A 229 26.48 -42.07 -35.17
CA ASN A 229 27.36 -42.61 -36.20
C ASN A 229 28.00 -41.39 -36.87
N GLU A 230 28.92 -40.71 -36.16
CA GLU A 230 29.93 -39.91 -36.83
C GLU A 230 30.83 -40.90 -37.59
N ASP A 231 30.43 -41.15 -38.84
CA ASP A 231 31.23 -41.75 -39.89
C ASP A 231 32.45 -40.86 -40.12
N GLY A 232 33.48 -41.10 -39.30
CA GLY A 232 34.84 -40.70 -39.60
C GLY A 232 35.32 -41.53 -40.78
N SER A 233 34.89 -41.14 -41.99
CA SER A 233 35.44 -41.68 -43.22
C SER A 233 36.91 -41.26 -43.29
N GLU A 234 37.79 -42.13 -42.79
CA GLU A 234 39.19 -42.19 -43.15
C GLU A 234 39.26 -42.30 -44.67
N ASN A 235 39.50 -41.17 -45.34
CA ASN A 235 39.87 -41.19 -46.75
C ASN A 235 41.40 -41.32 -46.78
N GLU A 236 41.87 -42.56 -46.70
CA GLU A 236 43.22 -42.93 -47.09
C GLU A 236 43.40 -42.52 -48.56
N ALA A 237 44.14 -41.43 -48.78
CA ALA A 237 44.58 -41.03 -50.09
C ALA A 237 45.75 -41.93 -50.52
N GLU A 238 45.41 -43.07 -51.12
CA GLU A 238 46.32 -43.84 -51.96
C GLU A 238 46.12 -43.47 -53.44
N GLU A 239 47.24 -43.43 -54.16
CA GLU A 239 47.41 -43.26 -55.62
C GLU A 239 47.31 -41.82 -56.19
N GLY A 240 48.27 -41.30 -56.94
CA GLY A 240 49.47 -41.90 -57.53
C GLY A 240 50.32 -40.83 -58.22
N GLU A 241 51.60 -41.14 -58.40
CA GLU A 241 52.52 -40.38 -59.25
C GLU A 241 52.04 -40.34 -60.70
N PRO A 242 52.28 -39.21 -61.40
CA PRO A 242 52.68 -39.33 -62.80
C PRO A 242 53.89 -38.45 -63.15
N ASN A 243 54.92 -39.15 -63.64
CA ASN A 243 55.99 -38.79 -64.60
C ASN A 243 56.57 -37.36 -64.61
#